data_AF-E4XJG5-F1
#
_entry.id   AF-E4XJG5-F1
#
_cell.length_a   1.000
_cell.length_b   1.000
_cell.length_c   1.000
_cell.angle_alpha   90.00
_cell.angle_beta   90.00
_cell.angle_gamma   90.00
#
_symmetry.space_group_name_H-M   'P 1'
#
loop_
_entity.id
_entity.type
_entity.pdbx_description
1 polymer ?
#
loop_
_entity_poly.entity_id
_entity_poly.type
_entity_poly.pdbx_seq_one_letter_code
_entity_poly.pdbx_strand_id
1 'polypeptide(L)'
;MCSRKSPIISVQTSYGQRTDIIFELVKHKFLPSEALEYRKTTFLTFDIETFERESKETTASTVMHASHHILSIAIGSNCGYEKVIIREDDSPEAAKKIVAEFVRELQMQIETMRCLPDYFYKTAEKLQEKIDSMEKSPKRSKFQQLLRKLEQYLKVDVFGFNSAKFDIPVLAPYLLPQLQEHCGKLSVIKKGTSFFLVETDICSFKDVLNLTTPINLSGYLKQNRIAEEKGIWPYSLYRSVAEIKKCEDFPAYEEFYSELKQQNIPRELYDENRKIFNVKKWKNPEYTMVDWLKQYNLLDCNPLAHAIDRAFGNFQKVFKMDPSMSLSLPGFAQNCMFSHYNESSSLAHSFHGRNDEIRDLFRKNIVGGLVNCFSRYTELDDIEAPYNAKYTKSGEQFTKITFLDFNALYLWSQNQKLPTTPGILWERHGNSFRKNIMTTGNSYAALQWLLFAQENDPNLIDKNGDRQQLQRLES
;
A
#
# COMPACT_ATOMS: atom_id res chain seq x y z
N MET A 1 17.82 -12.73 15.31
CA MET A 1 19.02 -12.24 14.60
C MET A 1 18.93 -12.63 13.13
N CYS A 2 18.61 -11.68 12.24
CA CYS A 2 18.73 -11.87 10.80
C CYS A 2 19.07 -10.50 10.18
N SER A 3 20.34 -10.11 10.31
CA SER A 3 20.88 -8.92 9.66
C SER A 3 22.08 -9.29 8.81
N ARG A 4 21.95 -10.29 7.94
CA ARG A 4 22.75 -10.28 6.72
C ARG A 4 22.16 -9.19 5.85
N LYS A 5 22.68 -7.96 5.97
CA LYS A 5 22.40 -6.91 4.98
C LYS A 5 22.91 -7.46 3.65
N SER A 6 22.00 -7.93 2.80
CA SER A 6 22.36 -8.25 1.42
C SER A 6 23.02 -7.01 0.81
N PRO A 7 24.17 -7.14 0.13
CA PRO A 7 24.81 -6.01 -0.50
C PRO A 7 23.82 -5.34 -1.45
N ILE A 8 23.69 -4.01 -1.37
CA ILE A 8 22.84 -3.26 -2.30
C ILE A 8 23.56 -3.21 -3.64
N ILE A 9 23.20 -4.10 -4.55
CA ILE A 9 23.75 -4.15 -5.91
C ILE A 9 23.00 -3.13 -6.77
N SER A 10 23.70 -2.13 -7.28
CA SER A 10 23.12 -1.16 -8.20
C SER A 10 22.93 -1.74 -9.59
N VAL A 11 21.72 -1.62 -10.11
CA VAL A 11 21.35 -2.02 -11.47
C VAL A 11 20.93 -0.77 -12.23
N GLN A 12 21.54 -0.54 -13.38
CA GLN A 12 21.14 0.55 -14.27
C GLN A 12 19.80 0.22 -14.91
N THR A 13 18.82 1.09 -14.64
CA THR A 13 17.43 0.96 -15.08
C THR A 13 17.02 2.30 -15.68
N SER A 14 16.27 2.26 -16.79
CA SER A 14 15.66 3.45 -17.37
C SER A 14 14.23 3.62 -16.88
N TYR A 15 13.83 4.86 -16.65
CA TYR A 15 12.53 5.27 -16.13
C TYR A 15 11.93 6.34 -17.04
N GLY A 16 10.61 6.33 -17.22
CA GLY A 16 9.92 7.21 -18.17
C GLY A 16 9.09 6.48 -19.23
N GLN A 17 9.01 5.15 -19.16
CA GLN A 17 8.11 4.37 -20.00
C GLN A 17 6.96 3.81 -19.16
N ARG A 18 5.76 3.82 -19.74
CA ARG A 18 4.61 3.09 -19.21
C ARG A 18 4.92 1.60 -19.23
N THR A 19 4.93 0.97 -18.06
CA THR A 19 5.34 -0.44 -17.88
C THR A 19 4.36 -1.23 -16.99
N ASP A 20 3.15 -0.71 -16.81
CA ASP A 20 2.10 -1.48 -16.15
C ASP A 20 1.77 -2.71 -16.99
N ILE A 21 1.37 -3.76 -16.27
CA ILE A 21 1.21 -5.08 -16.86
C ILE A 21 0.13 -5.10 -17.95
N ILE A 22 -1.00 -4.42 -17.72
CA ILE A 22 -2.11 -4.40 -18.67
C ILE A 22 -1.68 -3.75 -19.97
N PHE A 23 -1.00 -2.60 -19.90
CA PHE A 23 -0.43 -1.94 -21.06
C PHE A 23 0.55 -2.83 -21.83
N GLU A 24 1.49 -3.49 -21.16
CA GLU A 24 2.46 -4.38 -21.81
C GLU A 24 1.78 -5.57 -22.50
N LEU A 25 0.76 -6.16 -21.88
CA LEU A 25 0.00 -7.27 -22.47
C LEU A 25 -0.84 -6.82 -23.66
N VAL A 26 -1.42 -5.62 -23.64
CA VAL A 26 -2.12 -5.03 -24.80
C VAL A 26 -1.13 -4.71 -25.93
N LYS A 27 0.02 -4.09 -25.61
CA LYS A 27 1.09 -3.79 -26.58
C LYS A 27 1.57 -5.07 -27.29
N HIS A 28 1.68 -6.18 -26.56
CA HIS A 28 2.05 -7.48 -27.11
C HIS A 28 0.88 -8.28 -27.71
N LYS A 29 -0.32 -7.69 -27.83
CA LYS A 29 -1.55 -8.28 -28.41
C LYS A 29 -2.04 -9.54 -27.69
N PHE A 30 -1.75 -9.65 -26.40
CA PHE A 30 -2.29 -10.72 -25.55
C PHE A 30 -3.65 -10.34 -24.97
N LEU A 31 -3.78 -9.10 -24.49
CA LEU A 31 -5.04 -8.53 -24.01
C LEU A 31 -5.69 -7.64 -25.08
N PRO A 32 -7.04 -7.55 -25.10
CA PRO A 32 -7.75 -6.58 -25.92
C PRO A 32 -7.56 -5.15 -25.39
N SER A 33 -7.72 -4.14 -26.25
CA SER A 33 -7.53 -2.72 -25.88
C SER A 33 -8.47 -2.24 -24.78
N GLU A 34 -9.69 -2.80 -24.71
CA GLU A 34 -10.66 -2.51 -23.64
C GLU A 34 -10.15 -2.85 -22.23
N ALA A 35 -9.18 -3.76 -22.11
CA ALA A 35 -8.59 -4.12 -20.83
C ALA A 35 -7.88 -2.92 -20.15
N LEU A 36 -7.47 -1.90 -20.91
CA LEU A 36 -6.86 -0.68 -20.37
C LEU A 36 -7.83 0.13 -19.50
N GLU A 37 -9.14 0.01 -19.73
CA GLU A 37 -10.17 0.70 -18.96
C GLU A 37 -10.75 -0.17 -17.83
N TYR A 38 -10.35 -1.44 -17.76
CA TYR A 38 -10.83 -2.37 -16.75
C TYR A 38 -10.26 -2.06 -15.37
N ARG A 39 -11.10 -2.21 -14.34
CA ARG A 39 -10.75 -2.14 -12.92
C ARG A 39 -11.39 -3.32 -12.20
N LYS A 40 -10.65 -3.96 -11.29
CA LYS A 40 -11.24 -4.91 -10.36
C LYS A 40 -12.29 -4.23 -9.48
N THR A 41 -13.47 -4.83 -9.45
CA THR A 41 -14.60 -4.38 -8.65
C THR A 41 -15.06 -5.41 -7.63
N THR A 42 -14.30 -6.47 -7.41
CA THR A 42 -14.67 -7.52 -6.45
C THR A 42 -13.46 -7.87 -5.61
N PHE A 43 -13.64 -7.76 -4.30
CA PHE A 43 -12.62 -8.05 -3.29
C PHE A 43 -13.32 -8.32 -1.96
N LEU A 44 -12.58 -8.90 -1.03
CA LEU A 44 -13.04 -9.16 0.33
C LEU A 44 -12.41 -8.14 1.28
N THR A 45 -13.12 -7.80 2.34
CA THR A 45 -12.57 -7.12 3.51
C THR A 45 -12.62 -8.03 4.72
N PHE A 46 -11.73 -7.81 5.68
CA PHE A 46 -11.79 -8.48 6.96
C PHE A 46 -11.29 -7.57 8.08
N ASP A 47 -11.72 -7.90 9.29
CA ASP A 47 -11.34 -7.26 10.54
C ASP A 47 -11.45 -8.29 11.66
N ILE A 48 -10.67 -8.12 12.73
CA ILE A 48 -10.74 -9.00 13.89
C ILE A 48 -11.01 -8.22 15.17
N GLU A 49 -11.71 -8.86 16.09
CA GLU A 49 -11.71 -8.44 17.48
C GLU A 49 -10.88 -9.40 18.32
N THR A 50 -10.34 -8.87 19.41
CA THR A 50 -9.50 -9.61 20.35
C THR A 50 -9.92 -9.33 21.78
N PHE A 51 -9.56 -10.24 22.68
CA PHE A 51 -9.58 -9.98 24.12
C PHE A 51 -8.16 -9.99 24.67
N GLU A 52 -7.93 -9.22 25.72
CA GLU A 52 -6.63 -9.09 26.34
C GLU A 52 -6.43 -10.13 27.43
N ARG A 53 -5.22 -10.69 27.49
CA ARG A 53 -4.72 -11.42 28.65
C ARG A 53 -3.49 -10.71 29.18
N GLU A 54 -3.59 -10.23 30.41
CA GLU A 54 -2.47 -9.63 31.11
C GLU A 54 -1.25 -10.57 31.09
N SER A 55 -0.11 -10.02 30.70
CA SER A 55 1.19 -10.67 30.79
C SER A 55 2.13 -9.66 31.42
N LYS A 56 3.00 -10.10 32.34
CA LYS A 56 4.03 -9.24 32.96
C LYS A 56 5.41 -9.72 32.56
N GLU A 57 5.60 -9.99 31.28
CA GLU A 57 6.91 -10.34 30.74
C GLU A 57 7.72 -9.07 30.51
N THR A 58 8.83 -8.94 31.24
CA THR A 58 9.75 -7.81 31.11
C THR A 58 11.08 -8.29 30.56
N THR A 59 11.53 -7.65 29.49
CA THR A 59 12.90 -7.73 28.97
C THR A 59 13.66 -6.45 29.35
N ALA A 60 14.97 -6.40 29.10
CA ALA A 60 15.80 -5.23 29.42
C ALA A 60 15.33 -3.91 28.78
N SER A 61 14.53 -3.96 27.71
CA SER A 61 14.08 -2.79 26.95
C SER A 61 12.59 -2.79 26.59
N THR A 62 11.81 -3.78 27.03
CA THR A 62 10.38 -3.90 26.70
C THR A 62 9.63 -4.57 27.83
N VAL A 63 8.54 -3.94 28.28
CA VAL A 63 7.55 -4.53 29.18
C VAL A 63 6.34 -4.90 28.33
N MET A 64 5.98 -6.18 28.29
CA MET A 64 4.67 -6.59 27.79
C MET A 64 3.68 -6.42 28.94
N HIS A 65 2.57 -5.71 28.69
CA HIS A 65 1.49 -5.50 29.65
C HIS A 65 0.33 -6.49 29.42
N ALA A 66 0.07 -6.83 28.15
CA ALA A 66 -0.98 -7.75 27.76
C ALA A 66 -0.63 -8.43 26.43
N SER A 67 -1.24 -9.59 26.21
CA SER A 67 -1.25 -10.32 24.95
C SER A 67 -2.67 -10.31 24.38
N HIS A 68 -2.80 -10.09 23.08
CA HIS A 68 -4.08 -10.06 22.39
C HIS A 68 -4.39 -11.45 21.84
N HIS A 69 -5.59 -11.96 22.14
CA HIS A 69 -6.05 -13.27 21.70
C HIS A 69 -7.26 -13.10 20.78
N ILE A 70 -7.25 -13.79 19.64
CA ILE A 70 -8.35 -13.73 18.67
C ILE A 70 -9.69 -14.08 19.33
N LEU A 71 -10.71 -13.26 19.07
CA LEU A 71 -12.07 -13.40 19.57
C LEU A 71 -13.07 -13.64 18.44
N SER A 72 -13.02 -12.80 17.41
CA SER A 72 -13.89 -12.91 16.23
C SER A 72 -13.16 -12.48 14.97
N ILE A 73 -13.65 -12.97 13.83
CA ILE A 73 -13.21 -12.54 12.51
C ILE A 73 -14.47 -12.15 11.73
N ALA A 74 -14.54 -10.89 11.32
CA ALA A 74 -15.54 -10.41 10.38
C ALA A 74 -14.99 -10.46 8.95
N ILE A 75 -15.86 -10.79 8.00
CA ILE A 75 -15.62 -10.80 6.57
C ILE A 75 -16.70 -9.94 5.94
N GLY A 76 -16.28 -9.00 5.10
CA GLY A 76 -17.16 -8.18 4.28
C GLY A 76 -16.81 -8.29 2.80
N SER A 77 -17.67 -7.76 1.95
CA SER A 77 -17.36 -7.53 0.54
C SER A 77 -18.10 -6.30 0.03
N ASN A 78 -17.61 -5.75 -1.08
CA ASN A 78 -18.28 -4.64 -1.75
C ASN A 78 -19.50 -5.09 -2.59
N CYS A 79 -19.78 -6.38 -2.66
CA CYS A 79 -20.97 -6.97 -3.28
C CYS A 79 -22.02 -7.45 -2.27
N GLY A 80 -21.88 -7.09 -0.99
CA GLY A 80 -22.89 -7.33 0.05
C GLY A 80 -22.78 -8.68 0.76
N TYR A 81 -21.64 -9.38 0.64
CA TYR A 81 -21.37 -10.54 1.47
C TYR A 81 -20.90 -10.10 2.85
N GLU A 82 -21.47 -10.68 3.90
CA GLU A 82 -21.04 -10.47 5.27
C GLU A 82 -21.06 -11.78 6.05
N LYS A 83 -20.04 -12.00 6.87
CA LYS A 83 -20.01 -13.13 7.82
C LYS A 83 -19.15 -12.76 9.01
N VAL A 84 -19.59 -13.15 10.20
CA VAL A 84 -18.77 -13.08 11.42
C VAL A 84 -18.64 -14.47 12.01
N ILE A 85 -17.40 -14.85 12.31
CA ILE A 85 -17.06 -16.11 12.97
C ILE A 85 -16.61 -15.75 14.39
N ILE A 86 -17.23 -16.39 15.39
CA ILE A 86 -16.91 -16.17 16.81
C ILE A 86 -16.15 -17.38 17.33
N ARG A 87 -15.10 -17.13 18.11
CA ARG A 87 -14.30 -18.19 18.71
C ARG A 87 -15.14 -18.97 19.71
N GLU A 88 -14.97 -20.29 19.73
CA GLU A 88 -15.79 -21.16 20.58
C GLU A 88 -15.40 -21.08 22.06
N ASP A 89 -14.11 -21.12 22.34
CA ASP A 89 -13.56 -21.03 23.69
C ASP A 89 -12.09 -20.55 23.65
N ASP A 90 -11.48 -20.47 24.83
CA ASP A 90 -10.12 -19.97 25.03
C ASP A 90 -8.99 -20.94 24.61
N SER A 91 -9.33 -22.15 24.15
CA SER A 91 -8.32 -23.16 23.79
C SER A 91 -7.55 -22.79 22.51
N PRO A 92 -6.29 -23.24 22.37
CA PRO A 92 -5.54 -23.12 21.12
C PRO A 92 -6.24 -23.80 19.93
N GLU A 93 -6.97 -24.89 20.18
CA GLU A 93 -7.75 -25.63 19.18
C GLU A 93 -8.90 -24.78 18.63
N ALA A 94 -9.62 -24.07 19.50
CA ALA A 94 -10.65 -23.13 19.07
C ALA A 94 -10.07 -21.96 18.25
N ALA A 95 -8.88 -21.47 18.60
CA ALA A 95 -8.17 -20.45 17.81
C ALA A 95 -7.79 -20.96 16.41
N LYS A 96 -7.33 -22.21 16.30
CA LYS A 96 -7.09 -22.86 15.00
C LYS A 96 -8.39 -23.02 14.21
N LYS A 97 -9.47 -23.45 14.86
CA LYS A 97 -10.76 -23.73 14.22
C LYS A 97 -11.40 -22.48 13.64
N ILE A 98 -11.41 -21.36 14.37
CA ILE A 98 -11.94 -20.08 13.83
C ILE A 98 -11.16 -19.62 12.60
N VAL A 99 -9.83 -19.76 12.60
CA VAL A 99 -9.00 -19.37 11.44
C VAL A 99 -9.16 -20.35 10.28
N ALA A 100 -9.32 -21.64 10.54
CA ALA A 100 -9.64 -22.64 9.52
C ALA A 100 -11.00 -22.35 8.87
N GLU A 101 -12.01 -22.00 9.66
CA GLU A 101 -13.31 -21.59 9.13
C GLU A 101 -13.18 -20.30 8.30
N PHE A 102 -12.42 -19.31 8.77
CA PHE A 102 -12.13 -18.10 8.00
C PHE A 102 -11.52 -18.42 6.63
N VAL A 103 -10.50 -19.27 6.57
CA VAL A 103 -9.87 -19.68 5.29
C VAL A 103 -10.86 -20.43 4.40
N ARG A 104 -11.68 -21.33 4.94
CA ARG A 104 -12.71 -22.04 4.18
C ARG A 104 -13.74 -21.08 3.58
N GLU A 105 -14.17 -20.09 4.35
CA GLU A 105 -15.09 -19.05 3.89
C GLU A 105 -14.47 -18.17 2.81
N LEU A 106 -13.19 -17.80 2.95
CA LEU A 106 -12.46 -17.09 1.89
C LEU A 106 -12.44 -17.90 0.60
N GLN A 107 -12.13 -19.21 0.63
CA GLN A 107 -12.10 -20.05 -0.56
C GLN A 107 -13.45 -20.07 -1.28
N MET A 108 -14.53 -20.32 -0.54
CA MET A 108 -15.89 -20.36 -1.08
C MET A 108 -16.28 -19.02 -1.73
N GLN A 109 -15.97 -17.91 -1.06
CA GLN A 109 -16.24 -16.58 -1.61
C GLN A 109 -15.37 -16.27 -2.83
N ILE A 110 -14.08 -16.63 -2.81
CA ILE A 110 -13.17 -16.42 -3.93
C ILE A 110 -13.65 -17.16 -5.18
N GLU A 111 -14.11 -18.40 -5.05
CA GLU A 111 -14.67 -19.18 -6.16
C GLU A 111 -15.91 -18.50 -6.75
N THR A 112 -16.78 -17.95 -5.88
CA THR A 112 -17.98 -17.22 -6.29
C THR A 112 -17.66 -15.86 -6.92
N MET A 113 -16.59 -15.20 -6.45
CA MET A 113 -16.17 -13.85 -6.82
C MET A 113 -15.18 -13.79 -8.00
N ARG A 114 -14.78 -14.93 -8.58
CA ARG A 114 -13.94 -14.98 -9.79
C ARG A 114 -14.70 -14.41 -11.00
N CYS A 115 -14.79 -13.09 -11.06
CA CYS A 115 -15.56 -12.34 -12.05
C CYS A 115 -14.68 -11.47 -12.96
N LEU A 116 -13.37 -11.74 -13.01
CA LEU A 116 -12.53 -11.10 -14.03
C LEU A 116 -13.00 -11.56 -15.42
N PRO A 117 -13.01 -10.68 -16.43
CA PRO A 117 -13.33 -11.08 -17.79
C PRO A 117 -12.47 -12.26 -18.27
N ASP A 118 -13.10 -13.23 -18.94
CA ASP A 118 -12.47 -14.46 -19.44
C ASP A 118 -11.15 -14.24 -20.19
N TYR A 119 -11.02 -13.11 -20.89
CA TYR A 119 -9.83 -12.79 -21.64
C TYR A 119 -8.57 -12.71 -20.75
N PHE A 120 -8.68 -12.39 -19.47
CA PHE A 120 -7.54 -12.38 -18.55
C PHE A 120 -7.02 -13.79 -18.29
N TYR A 121 -7.91 -14.75 -18.00
CA TYR A 121 -7.56 -16.15 -17.78
C TYR A 121 -7.01 -16.80 -19.04
N LYS A 122 -7.69 -16.61 -20.18
CA LYS A 122 -7.22 -17.08 -21.50
C LYS A 122 -5.87 -16.49 -21.88
N THR A 123 -5.57 -15.26 -21.42
CA THR A 123 -4.27 -14.64 -21.66
C THR A 123 -3.16 -15.33 -20.87
N ALA A 124 -3.40 -15.71 -19.62
CA ALA A 124 -2.43 -16.45 -18.83
C ALA A 124 -2.07 -17.80 -19.50
N GLU A 125 -3.08 -18.54 -19.96
CA GLU A 125 -2.90 -19.80 -20.70
C GLU A 125 -2.08 -19.59 -21.98
N LYS A 126 -2.50 -18.65 -22.85
CA LYS A 126 -1.77 -18.34 -24.10
C LYS A 126 -0.33 -17.89 -23.86
N LEU A 127 -0.10 -17.13 -22.80
CA LEU A 127 1.23 -16.64 -22.47
C LEU A 127 2.12 -17.79 -21.98
N GLN A 128 1.57 -18.71 -21.18
CA GLN A 128 2.25 -19.92 -20.74
C GLN A 128 2.62 -20.82 -21.92
N GLU A 129 1.67 -21.13 -22.82
CA GLU A 129 1.92 -21.92 -24.04
C GLU A 129 3.06 -21.32 -24.89
N LYS A 130 3.05 -20.00 -25.08
CA LYS A 130 4.10 -19.30 -25.82
C LYS A 130 5.46 -19.38 -25.12
N ILE A 131 5.49 -19.30 -23.80
CA ILE A 131 6.74 -19.42 -23.03
C ILE A 131 7.32 -20.83 -23.15
N ASP A 132 6.47 -21.85 -23.18
CA ASP A 132 6.88 -23.25 -23.29
C ASP A 132 7.38 -23.60 -24.69
N SER A 133 6.82 -22.96 -25.73
CA SER A 133 7.32 -23.11 -27.10
C SER A 133 8.60 -22.29 -27.40
N MET A 134 9.05 -21.45 -26.47
CA MET A 134 10.20 -20.56 -26.68
C MET A 134 11.49 -21.14 -26.08
N GLU A 135 12.58 -21.02 -26.83
CA GLU A 135 13.91 -21.24 -26.29
C GLU A 135 14.32 -20.17 -25.27
N LYS A 136 15.33 -20.49 -24.44
CA LYS A 136 15.89 -19.57 -23.45
C LYS A 136 16.41 -18.31 -24.13
N SER A 137 15.70 -17.21 -23.93
CA SER A 137 16.00 -15.90 -24.51
C SER A 137 15.58 -14.78 -23.55
N PRO A 138 16.16 -13.56 -23.68
CA PRO A 138 15.72 -12.40 -22.90
C PRO A 138 14.21 -12.12 -23.05
N LYS A 139 13.68 -12.33 -24.26
CA LYS A 139 12.24 -12.20 -24.56
C LYS A 139 11.39 -13.21 -23.80
N ARG A 140 11.83 -14.48 -23.72
CA ARG A 140 11.17 -15.49 -22.89
C ARG A 140 11.14 -15.07 -21.43
N SER A 141 12.25 -14.56 -20.89
CA SER A 141 12.30 -14.05 -19.51
C SER A 141 11.35 -12.87 -19.29
N LYS A 142 11.19 -11.98 -20.28
CA LYS A 142 10.20 -10.88 -20.23
C LYS A 142 8.76 -11.43 -20.14
N PHE A 143 8.40 -12.38 -21.00
CA PHE A 143 7.08 -12.99 -20.96
C PHE A 143 6.81 -13.77 -19.67
N GLN A 144 7.81 -14.45 -19.10
CA GLN A 144 7.69 -15.07 -17.78
C GLN A 144 7.42 -14.04 -16.67
N GLN A 145 8.03 -12.85 -16.75
CA GLN A 145 7.75 -11.77 -15.80
C GLN A 145 6.32 -11.23 -15.98
N LEU A 146 5.85 -11.07 -17.22
CA LEU A 146 4.48 -10.65 -17.50
C LEU A 146 3.46 -11.68 -16.99
N LEU A 147 3.70 -12.98 -17.22
CA LEU A 147 2.83 -14.05 -16.73
C LEU A 147 2.73 -14.03 -15.20
N ARG A 148 3.87 -13.96 -14.50
CA ARG A 148 3.88 -13.87 -13.03
C ARG A 148 3.10 -12.67 -12.51
N LYS A 149 3.27 -11.50 -13.13
CA LYS A 149 2.51 -10.30 -12.76
C LYS A 149 1.02 -10.49 -13.07
N LEU A 150 0.66 -11.21 -14.13
CA LEU A 150 -0.73 -11.45 -14.53
C LEU A 150 -1.39 -12.39 -13.54
N GLU A 151 -0.72 -13.48 -13.17
CA GLU A 151 -1.16 -14.40 -12.12
C GLU A 151 -1.37 -13.67 -10.80
N GLN A 152 -0.49 -12.73 -10.43
CA GLN A 152 -0.70 -11.85 -9.27
C GLN A 152 -1.95 -10.98 -9.44
N TYR A 153 -2.17 -10.42 -10.62
CA TYR A 153 -3.38 -9.66 -10.93
C TYR A 153 -4.64 -10.54 -11.05
N LEU A 154 -4.56 -11.85 -11.23
CA LEU A 154 -5.74 -12.73 -11.26
C LEU A 154 -6.27 -13.09 -9.87
N LYS A 155 -5.44 -12.91 -8.82
CA LYS A 155 -5.81 -13.22 -7.43
C LYS A 155 -6.87 -12.27 -6.89
N VAL A 156 -7.71 -12.78 -6.00
CA VAL A 156 -8.67 -11.95 -5.26
C VAL A 156 -7.93 -11.20 -4.15
N ASP A 157 -8.18 -9.90 -4.06
CA ASP A 157 -7.61 -9.08 -3.00
C ASP A 157 -8.45 -9.24 -1.72
N VAL A 158 -7.77 -9.43 -0.59
CA VAL A 158 -8.36 -9.49 0.76
C VAL A 158 -7.79 -8.33 1.56
N PHE A 159 -8.60 -7.30 1.79
CA PHE A 159 -8.16 -6.07 2.44
C PHE A 159 -8.50 -6.04 3.92
N GLY A 160 -7.57 -5.59 4.75
CA GLY A 160 -7.88 -5.12 6.10
C GLY A 160 -7.43 -3.67 6.29
N PHE A 161 -7.84 -3.05 7.40
CA PHE A 161 -7.43 -1.69 7.76
C PHE A 161 -6.37 -1.72 8.87
N ASN A 162 -5.14 -1.32 8.59
CA ASN A 162 -4.00 -1.49 9.51
C ASN A 162 -3.66 -2.95 9.83
N SER A 163 -4.19 -3.89 9.03
CA SER A 163 -4.08 -5.32 9.25
C SER A 163 -2.66 -5.87 9.11
N ALA A 164 -1.81 -5.19 8.35
CA ALA A 164 -0.42 -5.59 8.21
C ALA A 164 0.35 -5.44 9.54
N LYS A 165 -0.10 -4.59 10.45
CA LYS A 165 0.58 -4.31 11.74
C LYS A 165 -0.13 -4.92 12.94
N PHE A 166 -1.42 -5.22 12.85
CA PHE A 166 -2.21 -5.73 13.97
C PHE A 166 -2.84 -7.09 13.67
N ASP A 167 -3.82 -7.15 12.78
CA ASP A 167 -4.64 -8.35 12.55
C ASP A 167 -3.83 -9.54 12.07
N ILE A 168 -3.04 -9.36 11.00
CA ILE A 168 -2.23 -10.44 10.43
C ILE A 168 -1.20 -10.94 11.44
N PRO A 169 -0.47 -10.10 12.20
CA PRO A 169 0.35 -10.59 13.31
C PRO A 169 -0.38 -11.47 14.33
N VAL A 170 -1.61 -11.12 14.74
CA VAL A 170 -2.41 -11.94 15.67
C VAL A 170 -2.82 -13.26 15.02
N LEU A 171 -3.23 -13.22 13.75
CA LEU A 171 -3.69 -14.40 13.01
C LEU A 171 -2.56 -15.31 12.50
N ALA A 172 -1.37 -14.77 12.23
CA ALA A 172 -0.29 -15.44 11.50
C ALA A 172 0.10 -16.84 12.00
N PRO A 173 0.17 -17.11 13.32
CA PRO A 173 0.50 -18.45 13.83
C PRO A 173 -0.47 -19.54 13.35
N TYR A 174 -1.73 -19.17 13.08
CA TYR A 174 -2.80 -20.08 12.66
C TYR A 174 -3.13 -19.91 11.17
N LEU A 175 -3.05 -18.68 10.66
CA LEU A 175 -3.44 -18.32 9.31
C LEU A 175 -2.46 -18.84 8.26
N LEU A 176 -1.14 -18.68 8.47
CA LEU A 176 -0.16 -19.07 7.47
C LEU A 176 -0.17 -20.59 7.18
N PRO A 177 -0.22 -21.48 8.20
CA PRO A 177 -0.39 -22.91 7.94
C PRO A 177 -1.66 -23.23 7.16
N GLN A 178 -2.80 -22.65 7.55
CA GLN A 178 -4.10 -22.89 6.89
C GLN A 178 -4.11 -22.39 5.44
N LEU A 179 -3.51 -21.23 5.17
CA LEU A 179 -3.37 -20.70 3.81
C LEU A 179 -2.45 -21.58 2.95
N GLN A 180 -1.34 -22.06 3.51
CA GLN A 180 -0.43 -22.94 2.76
C GLN A 180 -1.07 -24.30 2.44
N GLU A 181 -1.86 -24.84 3.37
CA GLU A 181 -2.54 -26.13 3.22
C GLU A 181 -3.70 -26.06 2.22
N HIS A 182 -4.51 -24.99 2.28
CA HIS A 182 -5.78 -24.93 1.54
C HIS A 182 -5.74 -24.00 0.33
N CYS A 183 -4.89 -22.96 0.31
CA CYS A 183 -4.86 -21.94 -0.74
C CYS A 183 -3.61 -22.03 -1.65
N GLY A 184 -2.76 -23.04 -1.45
CA GLY A 184 -1.60 -23.31 -2.31
C GLY A 184 -0.32 -22.59 -1.85
N LYS A 185 0.53 -22.23 -2.81
CA LYS A 185 1.89 -21.73 -2.53
C LYS A 185 1.86 -20.40 -1.75
N LEU A 186 2.37 -20.43 -0.53
CA LEU A 186 2.49 -19.27 0.33
C LEU A 186 3.73 -18.41 0.02
N SER A 187 3.53 -17.10 -0.13
CA SER A 187 4.57 -16.08 -0.26
C SER A 187 4.30 -14.95 0.73
N VAL A 188 5.29 -14.59 1.54
CA VAL A 188 5.15 -13.56 2.59
C VAL A 188 6.25 -12.51 2.44
N ILE A 189 5.84 -11.24 2.38
CA ILE A 189 6.74 -10.09 2.40
C ILE A 189 6.53 -9.32 3.71
N LYS A 190 7.59 -9.21 4.51
CA LYS A 190 7.59 -8.39 5.74
C LYS A 190 8.40 -7.11 5.57
N LYS A 191 7.95 -6.04 6.23
CA LYS A 191 8.69 -4.79 6.44
C LYS A 191 8.76 -4.51 7.94
N GLY A 192 9.89 -4.86 8.56
CA GLY A 192 10.00 -4.88 10.03
C GLY A 192 9.07 -5.94 10.61
N THR A 193 8.21 -5.55 11.55
CA THR A 193 7.17 -6.41 12.14
C THR A 193 5.91 -6.53 11.28
N SER A 194 5.75 -5.68 10.27
CA SER A 194 4.54 -5.59 9.47
C SER A 194 4.54 -6.61 8.31
N PHE A 195 3.43 -7.34 8.16
CA PHE A 195 3.15 -8.23 7.04
C PHE A 195 2.65 -7.42 5.84
N PHE A 196 3.58 -6.89 5.05
CA PHE A 196 3.28 -6.02 3.91
C PHE A 196 2.48 -6.72 2.80
N LEU A 197 2.70 -8.03 2.60
CA LEU A 197 1.92 -8.87 1.68
C LEU A 197 1.95 -10.31 2.17
N VAL A 198 0.77 -10.96 2.23
CA VAL A 198 0.64 -12.42 2.37
C VAL A 198 -0.13 -12.92 1.16
N GLU A 199 0.49 -13.76 0.34
CA GLU A 199 -0.03 -14.17 -0.95
C GLU A 199 -0.06 -15.68 -1.08
N THR A 200 -1.11 -16.20 -1.70
CA THR A 200 -1.34 -17.61 -2.03
C THR A 200 -1.55 -17.76 -3.55
N ASP A 201 -1.97 -18.93 -4.03
CA ASP A 201 -2.26 -19.10 -5.46
C ASP A 201 -3.59 -18.44 -5.86
N ILE A 202 -4.52 -18.24 -4.91
CA ILE A 202 -5.87 -17.74 -5.19
C ILE A 202 -6.16 -16.34 -4.64
N CYS A 203 -5.45 -15.89 -3.60
CA CYS A 203 -5.69 -14.59 -2.96
C CYS A 203 -4.42 -13.89 -2.46
N SER A 204 -4.55 -12.58 -2.29
CA SER A 204 -3.50 -11.70 -1.76
C SER A 204 -4.07 -10.83 -0.63
N PHE A 205 -3.58 -11.03 0.59
CA PHE A 205 -3.88 -10.18 1.73
C PHE A 205 -3.08 -8.88 1.64
N LYS A 206 -3.81 -7.76 1.63
CA LYS A 206 -3.26 -6.41 1.50
C LYS A 206 -3.82 -5.54 2.62
N ASP A 207 -3.03 -4.56 3.02
CA ASP A 207 -3.50 -3.51 3.94
C ASP A 207 -3.79 -2.25 3.15
N VAL A 208 -5.03 -1.78 3.23
CA VAL A 208 -5.50 -0.58 2.52
C VAL A 208 -4.71 0.67 2.91
N LEU A 209 -4.12 0.72 4.12
CA LEU A 209 -3.29 1.84 4.56
C LEU A 209 -2.02 1.99 3.71
N ASN A 210 -1.59 0.95 3.02
CA ASN A 210 -0.50 1.08 2.05
C ASN A 210 -0.93 1.85 0.80
N LEU A 211 -2.24 1.93 0.50
CA LEU A 211 -2.84 2.58 -0.66
C LEU A 211 -3.54 3.92 -0.32
N THR A 212 -3.33 4.44 0.89
CA THR A 212 -3.81 5.76 1.30
C THR A 212 -2.71 6.54 2.05
N THR A 213 -2.95 7.82 2.31
CA THR A 213 -2.18 8.58 3.29
C THR A 213 -2.45 8.04 4.71
N PRO A 214 -1.53 8.24 5.68
CA PRO A 214 -1.76 7.87 7.07
C PRO A 214 -3.04 8.52 7.61
N ILE A 215 -4.03 7.69 7.93
CA ILE A 215 -5.36 8.12 8.38
C ILE A 215 -5.98 7.01 9.23
N ASN A 216 -6.90 7.36 10.14
CA ASN A 216 -7.72 6.37 10.84
C ASN A 216 -8.93 5.97 9.99
N LEU A 217 -9.66 4.92 10.41
CA LEU A 217 -10.78 4.39 9.65
C LEU A 217 -11.87 5.45 9.43
N SER A 218 -12.33 6.11 10.50
CA SER A 218 -13.30 7.21 10.44
C SER A 218 -12.90 8.29 9.41
N GLY A 219 -11.63 8.70 9.41
CA GLY A 219 -11.10 9.65 8.43
C GLY A 219 -11.11 9.10 7.00
N TYR A 220 -10.76 7.83 6.80
CA TYR A 220 -10.81 7.18 5.49
C TYR A 220 -12.24 7.06 4.94
N LEU A 221 -13.20 6.69 5.78
CA LEU A 221 -14.62 6.66 5.44
C LEU A 221 -15.11 8.06 5.04
N LYS A 222 -14.79 9.07 5.85
CA LYS A 222 -15.14 10.48 5.58
C LYS A 222 -14.53 11.00 4.28
N GLN A 223 -13.25 10.73 4.03
CA GLN A 223 -12.57 11.10 2.79
C GLN A 223 -13.28 10.52 1.56
N ASN A 224 -13.78 9.29 1.69
CA ASN A 224 -14.54 8.61 0.67
C ASN A 224 -16.06 8.86 0.77
N ARG A 225 -16.54 9.79 1.60
CA ARG A 225 -17.98 10.12 1.76
C ARG A 225 -18.85 8.90 2.10
N ILE A 226 -18.30 7.93 2.81
CA ILE A 226 -19.06 6.79 3.35
C ILE A 226 -19.60 7.22 4.71
N ALA A 227 -20.89 6.99 4.93
CA ALA A 227 -21.50 7.22 6.23
C ALA A 227 -20.92 6.22 7.23
N GLU A 228 -20.42 6.72 8.36
CA GLU A 228 -19.91 5.90 9.45
C GLU A 228 -21.04 5.70 10.46
N GLU A 229 -21.36 4.45 10.74
CA GLU A 229 -22.19 4.07 11.87
C GLU A 229 -21.27 3.81 13.06
N LYS A 230 -21.37 4.64 14.12
CA LYS A 230 -20.53 4.49 15.31
C LYS A 230 -21.08 3.41 16.22
N GLY A 231 -20.30 2.36 16.44
CA GLY A 231 -20.52 1.39 17.51
C GLY A 231 -19.62 1.65 18.72
N ILE A 232 -19.91 0.97 19.83
CA ILE A 232 -19.02 0.90 21.00
C ILE A 232 -18.81 -0.54 21.44
N TRP A 233 -17.58 -0.84 21.86
CA TRP A 233 -17.17 -2.13 22.39
C TRP A 233 -16.31 -1.94 23.66
N PRO A 234 -16.57 -2.69 24.75
CA PRO A 234 -15.83 -2.58 26.00
C PRO A 234 -14.52 -3.40 25.96
N TYR A 235 -13.50 -2.85 25.31
CA TYR A 235 -12.24 -3.56 25.04
C TYR A 235 -11.53 -4.16 26.26
N SER A 236 -11.72 -3.59 27.46
CA SER A 236 -11.04 -4.01 28.69
C SER A 236 -11.91 -4.87 29.63
N LEU A 237 -13.19 -5.06 29.31
CA LEU A 237 -14.14 -5.76 30.19
C LEU A 237 -13.92 -7.28 30.19
N TYR A 238 -13.82 -7.86 29.00
CA TYR A 238 -13.82 -9.32 28.85
C TYR A 238 -12.41 -9.88 28.72
N ARG A 239 -12.12 -10.94 29.48
CA ARG A 239 -10.82 -11.64 29.53
C ARG A 239 -10.88 -13.07 28.99
N SER A 240 -12.08 -13.57 28.68
CA SER A 240 -12.31 -14.88 28.08
C SER A 240 -13.55 -14.90 27.19
N VAL A 241 -13.57 -15.85 26.24
CA VAL A 241 -14.74 -16.12 25.39
C VAL A 241 -15.96 -16.52 26.24
N ALA A 242 -15.73 -17.24 27.33
CA ALA A 242 -16.79 -17.70 28.23
C ALA A 242 -17.51 -16.54 28.94
N GLU A 243 -16.80 -15.48 29.32
CA GLU A 243 -17.40 -14.27 29.91
C GLU A 243 -18.33 -13.56 28.92
N ILE A 244 -17.89 -13.41 27.67
CA ILE A 244 -18.70 -12.75 26.62
C ILE A 244 -19.97 -13.55 26.34
N LYS A 245 -19.85 -14.88 26.21
CA LYS A 245 -20.98 -15.78 25.96
C LYS A 245 -22.01 -15.80 27.08
N LYS A 246 -21.60 -15.52 28.32
CA LYS A 246 -22.51 -15.41 29.48
C LYS A 246 -23.09 -14.01 29.67
N CYS A 247 -22.58 -13.01 28.94
CA CYS A 247 -23.01 -11.64 29.10
C CYS A 247 -24.26 -11.36 28.27
N GLU A 248 -25.41 -11.37 28.94
CA GLU A 248 -26.70 -11.10 28.30
C GLU A 248 -27.05 -9.61 28.30
N ASP A 249 -26.49 -8.82 29.20
CA ASP A 249 -26.86 -7.42 29.41
C ASP A 249 -25.82 -6.45 28.85
N PHE A 250 -26.29 -5.25 28.48
CA PHE A 250 -25.41 -4.19 28.03
C PHE A 250 -24.53 -3.70 29.20
N PRO A 251 -23.20 -3.60 29.03
CA PRO A 251 -22.31 -3.20 30.10
C PRO A 251 -22.60 -1.82 30.70
N ALA A 252 -22.15 -1.62 31.94
CA ALA A 252 -22.18 -0.33 32.59
C ALA A 252 -21.27 0.68 31.88
N TYR A 253 -21.50 1.98 32.08
CA TYR A 253 -20.78 3.06 31.39
C TYR A 253 -19.28 3.04 31.71
N GLU A 254 -18.94 2.65 32.93
CA GLU A 254 -17.58 2.60 33.46
C GLU A 254 -16.71 1.56 32.71
N GLU A 255 -17.33 0.49 32.19
CA GLU A 255 -16.66 -0.60 31.48
C GLU A 255 -16.16 -0.21 30.08
N PHE A 256 -16.50 1.00 29.60
CA PHE A 256 -16.04 1.55 28.32
C PHE A 256 -14.84 2.51 28.49
N TYR A 257 -14.28 2.64 29.69
CA TYR A 257 -13.09 3.45 29.93
C TYR A 257 -11.87 2.88 29.19
N SER A 258 -11.15 3.74 28.45
CA SER A 258 -9.94 3.35 27.74
C SER A 258 -8.70 3.79 28.51
N GLU A 259 -7.92 2.83 29.02
CA GLU A 259 -6.62 3.13 29.62
C GLU A 259 -5.64 3.75 28.62
N LEU A 260 -5.70 3.34 27.35
CA LEU A 260 -4.84 3.90 26.30
C LEU A 260 -5.11 5.40 26.05
N LYS A 261 -6.38 5.79 26.06
CA LYS A 261 -6.80 7.19 25.81
C LYS A 261 -6.99 8.01 27.08
N GLN A 262 -6.94 7.37 28.26
CA GLN A 262 -7.20 7.96 29.57
C GLN A 262 -8.52 8.74 29.62
N GLN A 263 -9.56 8.19 28.98
CA GLN A 263 -10.89 8.80 28.94
C GLN A 263 -11.96 7.73 28.68
N ASN A 264 -13.18 8.03 29.10
CA ASN A 264 -14.35 7.24 28.74
C ASN A 264 -14.93 7.71 27.39
N ILE A 265 -15.82 6.92 26.81
CA ILE A 265 -16.61 7.31 25.64
C ILE A 265 -17.60 8.44 26.00
N PRO A 266 -18.04 9.28 25.03
CA PRO A 266 -19.09 10.27 25.26
C PRO A 266 -20.36 9.62 25.82
N ARG A 267 -20.98 10.28 26.80
CA ARG A 267 -22.15 9.73 27.50
C ARG A 267 -23.34 9.53 26.58
N GLU A 268 -23.53 10.44 25.63
CA GLU A 268 -24.59 10.40 24.64
C GLU A 268 -24.46 9.15 23.74
N LEU A 269 -23.23 8.84 23.30
CA LEU A 269 -22.94 7.66 22.47
C LEU A 269 -23.23 6.36 23.22
N TYR A 270 -22.94 6.32 24.52
CA TYR A 270 -23.30 5.19 25.39
C TYR A 270 -24.82 5.00 25.49
N ASP A 271 -25.56 6.07 25.82
CA ASP A 271 -27.00 5.99 26.00
C ASP A 271 -27.72 5.61 24.67
N GLU A 272 -27.23 6.08 23.52
CA GLU A 272 -27.71 5.68 22.19
C GLU A 272 -27.48 4.19 21.91
N ASN A 273 -26.25 3.69 22.08
CA ASN A 273 -25.93 2.28 21.82
C ASN A 273 -26.66 1.34 22.78
N ARG A 274 -26.76 1.72 24.07
CA ARG A 274 -27.54 0.96 25.07
C ARG A 274 -29.01 0.88 24.67
N LYS A 275 -29.58 1.98 24.17
CA LYS A 275 -30.96 1.98 23.65
C LYS A 275 -31.12 1.04 22.46
N ILE A 276 -30.18 1.05 21.50
CA ILE A 276 -30.20 0.14 20.35
C ILE A 276 -30.14 -1.31 20.81
N PHE A 277 -29.20 -1.65 21.70
CA PHE A 277 -29.07 -3.00 22.27
C PHE A 277 -30.37 -3.45 22.94
N ASN A 278 -30.95 -2.62 23.81
CA ASN A 278 -32.18 -2.95 24.53
C ASN A 278 -33.37 -3.14 23.58
N VAL A 279 -33.46 -2.36 22.50
CA VAL A 279 -34.50 -2.56 21.47
C VAL A 279 -34.31 -3.88 20.75
N LYS A 280 -33.07 -4.29 20.45
CA LYS A 280 -32.77 -5.59 19.83
C LYS A 280 -33.09 -6.75 20.78
N LYS A 281 -32.72 -6.63 22.06
CA LYS A 281 -33.05 -7.61 23.11
C LYS A 281 -34.56 -7.70 23.39
N TRP A 282 -35.28 -6.59 23.31
CA TRP A 282 -36.73 -6.61 23.41
C TRP A 282 -37.40 -7.34 22.23
N LYS A 283 -36.87 -7.18 21.00
CA LYS A 283 -37.36 -7.90 19.81
C LYS A 283 -36.95 -9.37 19.78
N ASN A 284 -35.77 -9.68 20.30
CA ASN A 284 -35.22 -11.03 20.43
C ASN A 284 -34.65 -11.21 21.85
N PRO A 285 -35.39 -11.84 22.78
CA PRO A 285 -34.93 -12.04 24.16
C PRO A 285 -33.60 -12.81 24.28
N GLU A 286 -33.23 -13.60 23.28
CA GLU A 286 -31.96 -14.34 23.22
C GLU A 286 -30.78 -13.49 22.70
N TYR A 287 -31.00 -12.20 22.40
CA TYR A 287 -29.96 -11.31 21.92
C TYR A 287 -28.94 -11.00 23.04
N THR A 288 -27.68 -11.37 22.80
CA THR A 288 -26.59 -11.28 23.79
C THR A 288 -25.48 -10.31 23.36
N MET A 289 -24.47 -10.13 24.21
CA MET A 289 -23.24 -9.42 23.83
C MET A 289 -22.45 -10.10 22.71
N VAL A 290 -22.64 -11.40 22.47
CA VAL A 290 -22.08 -12.08 21.28
C VAL A 290 -22.73 -11.55 20.00
N ASP A 291 -24.04 -11.30 20.01
CA ASP A 291 -24.75 -10.77 18.84
C ASP A 291 -24.52 -9.27 18.65
N TRP A 292 -24.22 -8.55 19.74
CA TRP A 292 -23.69 -7.19 19.67
C TRP A 292 -22.30 -7.16 19.04
N LEU A 293 -21.39 -8.04 19.46
CA LEU A 293 -20.04 -8.18 18.89
C LEU A 293 -20.08 -8.41 17.38
N LYS A 294 -20.94 -9.33 16.91
CA LYS A 294 -21.07 -9.61 15.47
C LYS A 294 -21.44 -8.35 14.68
N GLN A 295 -22.38 -7.56 15.21
CA GLN A 295 -22.77 -6.31 14.56
C GLN A 295 -21.65 -5.28 14.61
N TYR A 296 -21.03 -5.10 15.77
CA TYR A 296 -19.93 -4.17 15.97
C TYR A 296 -18.78 -4.44 15.00
N ASN A 297 -18.33 -5.70 14.89
CA ASN A 297 -17.20 -6.09 14.04
C ASN A 297 -17.50 -5.86 12.54
N LEU A 298 -18.77 -5.94 12.11
CA LEU A 298 -19.18 -5.62 10.73
C LEU A 298 -19.22 -4.11 10.42
N LEU A 299 -19.29 -3.25 11.43
CA LEU A 299 -19.26 -1.79 11.24
C LEU A 299 -17.92 -1.32 10.64
N ASP A 300 -16.86 -2.11 10.79
CA ASP A 300 -15.57 -1.79 10.18
C ASP A 300 -15.42 -2.42 8.79
N CYS A 301 -15.82 -3.69 8.61
CA CYS A 301 -15.67 -4.43 7.36
C CYS A 301 -16.49 -3.87 6.18
N ASN A 302 -17.79 -3.64 6.38
CA ASN A 302 -18.70 -3.29 5.29
C ASN A 302 -18.47 -1.86 4.79
N PRO A 303 -18.41 -0.83 5.66
CA PRO A 303 -18.07 0.53 5.24
C PRO A 303 -16.67 0.61 4.61
N LEU A 304 -15.71 -0.16 5.11
CA LEU A 304 -14.39 -0.25 4.50
C LEU A 304 -14.46 -0.74 3.06
N ALA A 305 -15.25 -1.79 2.78
CA ALA A 305 -15.38 -2.34 1.43
C ALA A 305 -15.91 -1.28 0.45
N HIS A 306 -16.95 -0.55 0.85
CA HIS A 306 -17.49 0.55 0.04
C HIS A 306 -16.53 1.74 -0.10
N ALA A 307 -15.75 2.05 0.94
CA ALA A 307 -14.74 3.10 0.89
C ALA A 307 -13.61 2.75 -0.10
N ILE A 308 -13.13 1.51 -0.08
CA ILE A 308 -12.11 1.02 -1.03
C ILE A 308 -12.65 1.09 -2.46
N ASP A 309 -13.88 0.59 -2.71
CA ASP A 309 -14.43 0.58 -4.06
C ASP A 309 -14.57 1.99 -4.63
N ARG A 310 -15.02 2.94 -3.80
CA ARG A 310 -15.12 4.34 -4.20
C ARG A 310 -13.77 5.01 -4.38
N ALA A 311 -12.81 4.76 -3.48
CA ALA A 311 -11.45 5.27 -3.61
C ALA A 311 -10.81 4.79 -4.92
N PHE A 312 -10.92 3.50 -5.22
CA PHE A 312 -10.33 2.90 -6.42
C PHE A 312 -11.09 3.31 -7.67
N GLY A 313 -12.41 3.48 -7.61
CA GLY A 313 -13.20 4.08 -8.68
C GLY A 313 -12.74 5.51 -9.01
N ASN A 314 -12.42 6.33 -7.99
CA ASN A 314 -11.85 7.66 -8.20
C ASN A 314 -10.46 7.60 -8.84
N PHE A 315 -9.59 6.70 -8.37
CA PHE A 315 -8.28 6.50 -8.97
C PHE A 315 -8.35 6.06 -10.43
N GLN A 316 -9.23 5.11 -10.77
CA GLN A 316 -9.47 4.69 -12.15
C GLN A 316 -10.01 5.85 -12.99
N LYS A 317 -10.96 6.63 -12.47
CA LYS A 317 -11.54 7.77 -13.18
C LYS A 317 -10.49 8.83 -13.53
N VAL A 318 -9.58 9.13 -12.60
CA VAL A 318 -8.57 10.19 -12.75
C VAL A 318 -7.36 9.71 -13.55
N PHE A 319 -6.82 8.53 -13.23
CA PHE A 319 -5.53 8.06 -13.74
C PHE A 319 -5.63 6.94 -14.76
N LYS A 320 -6.83 6.39 -15.02
CA LYS A 320 -7.04 5.27 -15.97
C LYS A 320 -6.20 4.04 -15.62
N MET A 321 -6.02 3.79 -14.33
CA MET A 321 -5.23 2.68 -13.81
C MET A 321 -5.89 2.08 -12.57
N ASP A 322 -5.96 0.75 -12.56
CA ASP A 322 -6.46 -0.03 -11.43
C ASP A 322 -5.44 -0.04 -10.27
N PRO A 323 -5.79 0.50 -9.09
CA PRO A 323 -4.91 0.52 -7.92
C PRO A 323 -4.54 -0.89 -7.42
N SER A 324 -5.38 -1.90 -7.67
CA SER A 324 -5.12 -3.29 -7.26
C SER A 324 -3.84 -3.87 -7.87
N MET A 325 -3.32 -3.28 -8.97
CA MET A 325 -2.03 -3.64 -9.55
C MET A 325 -0.82 -3.24 -8.70
N SER A 326 -1.02 -2.38 -7.70
CA SER A 326 0.06 -1.82 -6.87
C SER A 326 -0.08 -2.27 -5.43
N LEU A 327 1.06 -2.51 -4.76
CA LEU A 327 1.09 -2.85 -3.34
C LEU A 327 1.07 -1.61 -2.43
N SER A 328 1.29 -0.41 -3.00
CA SER A 328 1.34 0.83 -2.23
C SER A 328 1.03 2.05 -3.08
N LEU A 329 0.59 3.12 -2.43
CA LEU A 329 0.27 4.40 -3.05
C LEU A 329 1.47 5.03 -3.77
N PRO A 330 2.72 5.02 -3.24
CA PRO A 330 3.87 5.49 -4.00
C PRO A 330 4.13 4.68 -5.27
N GLY A 331 3.94 3.36 -5.23
CA GLY A 331 4.06 2.51 -6.41
C GLY A 331 2.98 2.81 -7.46
N PHE A 332 1.74 3.00 -7.00
CA PHE A 332 0.63 3.43 -7.86
C PHE A 332 0.89 4.81 -8.48
N ALA A 333 1.30 5.79 -7.67
CA ALA A 333 1.61 7.14 -8.12
C ALA A 333 2.77 7.16 -9.13
N GLN A 334 3.80 6.34 -8.92
CA GLN A 334 4.89 6.17 -9.88
C GLN A 334 4.39 5.63 -11.22
N ASN A 335 3.52 4.61 -11.20
CA ASN A 335 2.93 4.06 -12.41
C ASN A 335 2.09 5.11 -13.17
N CYS A 336 1.27 5.89 -12.45
CA CYS A 336 0.49 6.99 -13.03
C CYS A 336 1.39 8.09 -13.60
N MET A 337 2.46 8.45 -12.89
CA MET A 337 3.41 9.45 -13.37
C MET A 337 4.07 9.01 -14.68
N PHE A 338 4.48 7.75 -14.77
CA PHE A 338 5.13 7.23 -15.98
C PHE A 338 4.16 6.94 -17.13
N SER A 339 2.86 6.72 -16.87
CA SER A 339 1.86 6.61 -17.93
C SER A 339 1.61 7.94 -18.65
N HIS A 340 1.93 9.07 -18.00
CA HIS A 340 1.86 10.42 -18.56
C HIS A 340 3.24 10.97 -18.99
N TYR A 341 4.29 10.16 -18.95
CA TYR A 341 5.62 10.60 -19.37
C TYR A 341 5.64 10.84 -20.87
N ASN A 342 6.20 11.98 -21.30
CA ASN A 342 6.31 12.28 -22.72
C ASN A 342 7.29 11.31 -23.40
N GLU A 343 6.81 10.55 -24.38
CA GLU A 343 7.61 9.57 -25.13
C GLU A 343 8.78 10.21 -25.90
N SER A 344 8.70 11.51 -26.24
CA SER A 344 9.79 12.25 -26.87
C SER A 344 10.85 12.75 -25.89
N SER A 345 10.63 12.62 -24.58
CA SER A 345 11.56 13.09 -23.55
C SER A 345 12.64 12.05 -23.23
N SER A 346 13.84 12.53 -22.91
CA SER A 346 14.94 11.70 -22.45
C SER A 346 14.58 10.95 -21.16
N LEU A 347 14.78 9.63 -21.14
CA LEU A 347 14.52 8.81 -19.96
C LEU A 347 15.42 9.21 -18.77
N ALA A 348 14.92 9.01 -17.56
CA ALA A 348 15.73 9.05 -16.34
C ALA A 348 16.45 7.72 -16.15
N HIS A 349 17.67 7.73 -15.60
CA HIS A 349 18.46 6.52 -15.42
C HIS A 349 18.97 6.39 -13.99
N SER A 350 18.94 5.18 -13.45
CA SER A 350 19.73 4.83 -12.27
C SER A 350 21.18 4.49 -12.64
N PHE A 351 22.03 4.41 -11.61
CA PHE A 351 23.44 4.08 -11.76
C PHE A 351 23.67 2.56 -11.87
N HIS A 352 24.62 2.18 -12.71
CA HIS A 352 25.13 0.80 -12.77
C HIS A 352 26.02 0.52 -11.55
N GLY A 353 26.15 -0.75 -11.12
CA GLY A 353 27.06 -1.16 -10.04
C GLY A 353 28.55 -0.89 -10.27
N ARG A 354 28.96 -0.52 -11.49
CA ARG A 354 30.33 -0.05 -11.77
C ARG A 354 30.53 1.41 -11.35
N ASN A 355 29.43 2.15 -11.22
CA ASN A 355 29.36 3.55 -10.84
C ASN A 355 28.72 3.69 -9.45
N ASP A 356 28.90 2.68 -8.57
CA ASP A 356 28.25 2.65 -7.25
C ASP A 356 28.71 3.79 -6.35
N GLU A 357 29.98 4.18 -6.49
CA GLU A 357 30.55 5.37 -5.85
C GLU A 357 29.80 6.67 -6.21
N ILE A 358 29.32 6.77 -7.46
CA ILE A 358 28.52 7.92 -7.92
C ILE A 358 27.12 7.85 -7.31
N ARG A 359 26.49 6.67 -7.29
CA ARG A 359 25.21 6.49 -6.57
C ARG A 359 25.36 6.94 -5.12
N ASP A 360 26.42 6.50 -4.46
CA ASP A 360 26.67 6.83 -3.05
C ASP A 360 26.94 8.31 -2.84
N LEU A 361 27.66 8.96 -3.76
CA LEU A 361 27.81 10.40 -3.77
C LEU A 361 26.45 11.10 -3.80
N PHE A 362 25.57 10.73 -4.72
CA PHE A 362 24.22 11.31 -4.79
C PHE A 362 23.44 11.03 -3.50
N ARG A 363 23.41 9.78 -3.01
CA ARG A 363 22.66 9.41 -1.79
C ARG A 363 23.13 10.17 -0.55
N LYS A 364 24.44 10.40 -0.39
CA LYS A 364 25.00 11.17 0.73
C LYS A 364 24.65 12.66 0.66
N ASN A 365 24.30 13.16 -0.52
CA ASN A 365 23.94 14.56 -0.74
C ASN A 365 22.43 14.78 -0.92
N ILE A 366 21.59 13.76 -0.75
CA ILE A 366 20.14 13.94 -0.67
C ILE A 366 19.82 14.60 0.68
N VAL A 367 19.36 15.84 0.60
CA VAL A 367 18.85 16.61 1.75
C VAL A 367 17.33 16.61 1.74
N GLY A 368 16.72 16.56 2.93
CA GLY A 368 15.27 16.64 3.10
C GLY A 368 14.75 18.07 2.98
N GLY A 369 13.51 18.28 3.43
CA GLY A 369 12.92 19.62 3.51
C GLY A 369 13.71 20.55 4.43
N LEU A 370 13.76 21.84 4.07
CA LEU A 370 14.37 22.88 4.90
C LEU A 370 13.52 23.10 6.17
N VAL A 371 14.12 22.92 7.34
CA VAL A 371 13.47 23.18 8.63
C VAL A 371 14.28 24.25 9.37
N ASN A 372 13.70 25.45 9.47
CA ASN A 372 14.31 26.59 10.14
C ASN A 372 13.39 27.09 11.26
N CYS A 373 13.95 27.26 12.46
CA CYS A 373 13.28 27.94 13.57
C CYS A 373 13.77 29.40 13.58
N PHE A 374 12.94 30.31 13.05
CA PHE A 374 13.26 31.75 13.04
C PHE A 374 12.92 32.43 14.37
N SER A 375 11.89 31.96 15.07
CA SER A 375 11.55 32.34 16.45
C SER A 375 11.03 31.11 17.19
N ARG A 376 11.41 30.95 18.46
CA ARG A 376 10.97 29.82 19.31
C ARG A 376 9.58 30.07 19.92
N TYR A 377 9.23 31.34 20.11
CA TYR A 377 8.00 31.77 20.74
C TYR A 377 7.71 33.20 20.30
N THR A 378 6.48 33.44 19.86
CA THR A 378 5.98 34.77 19.51
C THR A 378 4.63 34.90 20.19
N GLU A 379 4.51 35.92 21.04
CA GLU A 379 3.32 36.17 21.84
C GLU A 379 2.60 37.40 21.30
N LEU A 380 1.33 37.23 20.96
CA LEU A 380 0.46 38.29 20.44
C LEU A 380 -0.50 38.79 21.51
N ASP A 381 -0.80 37.97 22.52
CA ASP A 381 -1.70 38.27 23.61
C ASP A 381 -0.99 39.08 24.70
N ASP A 382 -1.79 39.75 25.53
CA ASP A 382 -1.28 40.52 26.66
C ASP A 382 -1.06 39.64 27.90
N ILE A 383 -0.24 38.60 27.74
CA ILE A 383 0.18 37.71 28.84
C ILE A 383 1.65 37.94 29.19
N GLU A 384 2.08 37.58 30.38
CA GLU A 384 3.50 37.72 30.73
C GLU A 384 4.36 36.82 29.83
N ALA A 385 5.25 37.43 29.05
CA ALA A 385 6.14 36.74 28.12
C ALA A 385 7.48 37.51 27.98
N PRO A 386 8.58 36.83 27.63
CA PRO A 386 9.87 37.48 27.36
C PRO A 386 9.75 38.59 26.31
N TYR A 387 10.50 39.68 26.49
CA TYR A 387 10.43 40.85 25.60
C TYR A 387 10.63 40.49 24.12
N ASN A 388 11.59 39.61 23.80
CA ASN A 388 11.85 39.17 22.43
C ASN A 388 10.77 38.27 21.82
N ALA A 389 9.83 37.75 22.62
CA ALA A 389 8.65 37.05 22.13
C ALA A 389 7.53 38.03 21.73
N LYS A 390 7.50 39.23 22.33
CA LYS A 390 6.48 40.25 22.09
C LYS A 390 6.91 41.35 21.11
N TYR A 391 8.19 41.68 21.07
CA TYR A 391 8.69 42.86 20.36
C TYR A 391 9.80 42.52 19.35
N THR A 392 9.81 43.26 18.25
CA THR A 392 10.89 43.24 17.25
C THR A 392 12.17 43.86 17.82
N LYS A 393 13.28 43.73 17.07
CA LYS A 393 14.53 44.44 17.41
C LYS A 393 14.40 45.97 17.38
N SER A 394 13.42 46.51 16.64
CA SER A 394 13.09 47.95 16.62
C SER A 394 12.19 48.38 17.78
N GLY A 395 11.69 47.44 18.60
CA GLY A 395 10.79 47.70 19.72
C GLY A 395 9.31 47.75 19.36
N GLU A 396 8.95 47.40 18.13
CA GLU A 396 7.55 47.30 17.71
C GLU A 396 6.94 45.97 18.16
N GLN A 397 5.71 45.99 18.67
CA GLN A 397 5.04 44.78 19.13
C GLN A 397 4.58 43.93 17.94
N PHE A 398 4.70 42.61 18.05
CA PHE A 398 4.08 41.69 17.10
C PHE A 398 2.56 41.72 17.27
N THR A 399 1.84 41.91 16.16
CA THR A 399 0.36 41.99 16.16
C THR A 399 -0.31 40.88 15.37
N LYS A 400 0.47 40.13 14.56
CA LYS A 400 -0.05 39.09 13.69
C LYS A 400 1.03 38.07 13.34
N ILE A 401 0.65 36.80 13.31
CA ILE A 401 1.41 35.72 12.70
C ILE A 401 0.71 35.30 11.41
N THR A 402 1.47 35.09 10.34
CA THR A 402 0.95 34.61 9.05
C THR A 402 1.69 33.34 8.65
N PHE A 403 0.93 32.28 8.34
CA PHE A 403 1.46 31.04 7.78
C PHE A 403 1.24 31.03 6.28
N LEU A 404 2.32 30.91 5.51
CA LEU A 404 2.29 30.77 4.06
C LEU A 404 2.84 29.40 3.70
N ASP A 405 2.18 28.72 2.76
CA ASP A 405 2.61 27.41 2.27
C ASP A 405 2.59 27.41 0.73
N PHE A 406 3.49 26.63 0.14
CA PHE A 406 3.57 26.45 -1.30
C PHE A 406 2.58 25.37 -1.75
N ASN A 407 1.76 25.70 -2.74
CA ASN A 407 0.90 24.69 -3.37
C ASN A 407 1.76 23.63 -4.07
N ALA A 408 1.76 22.41 -3.53
CA ALA A 408 2.42 21.25 -4.11
C ALA A 408 3.91 21.48 -4.48
N LEU A 409 4.71 21.99 -3.53
CA LEU A 409 6.11 22.38 -3.73
C LEU A 409 6.95 21.36 -4.53
N TYR A 410 6.88 20.07 -4.16
CA TYR A 410 7.65 19.02 -4.84
C TYR A 410 7.13 18.74 -6.26
N LEU A 411 5.82 18.77 -6.50
CA LEU A 411 5.27 18.59 -7.85
C LEU A 411 5.64 19.76 -8.76
N TRP A 412 5.62 20.99 -8.24
CA TRP A 412 6.10 22.15 -8.98
C TRP A 412 7.59 22.02 -9.33
N SER A 413 8.41 21.57 -8.37
CA SER A 413 9.85 21.32 -8.57
C SER A 413 10.09 20.21 -9.61
N GLN A 414 9.27 19.16 -9.59
CA GLN A 414 9.34 18.05 -10.56
C GLN A 414 8.92 18.46 -11.97
N ASN A 415 8.12 19.52 -12.12
CA ASN A 415 7.78 20.10 -13.42
C ASN A 415 8.89 20.99 -14.01
N GLN A 416 10.00 21.19 -13.29
CA GLN A 416 11.16 21.93 -13.79
C GLN A 416 12.12 21.02 -14.57
N LYS A 417 13.13 21.62 -15.21
CA LYS A 417 14.18 20.85 -15.90
C LYS A 417 15.00 20.06 -14.88
N LEU A 418 14.86 18.73 -14.90
CA LEU A 418 15.59 17.80 -14.05
C LEU A 418 16.65 17.03 -14.86
N PRO A 419 17.74 16.54 -14.21
CA PRO A 419 18.74 15.73 -14.89
C PRO A 419 18.14 14.39 -15.37
N THR A 420 18.36 14.10 -16.65
CA THR A 420 17.98 12.85 -17.34
C THR A 420 19.21 12.21 -17.96
N THR A 421 19.05 11.04 -18.59
CA THR A 421 20.12 10.24 -19.23
C THR A 421 21.13 9.67 -18.21
N PRO A 422 22.00 8.71 -18.61
CA PRO A 422 23.07 8.25 -17.73
C PRO A 422 24.03 9.36 -17.31
N GLY A 423 24.26 10.36 -18.17
CA GLY A 423 25.17 11.49 -17.95
C GLY A 423 26.65 11.22 -18.27
N ILE A 424 27.45 12.29 -18.27
CA ILE A 424 28.90 12.27 -18.57
C ILE A 424 29.69 12.32 -17.27
N LEU A 425 30.63 11.39 -17.12
CA LEU A 425 31.59 11.36 -16.03
C LEU A 425 32.87 12.08 -16.45
N TRP A 426 33.29 13.06 -15.64
CA TRP A 426 34.55 13.77 -15.83
C TRP A 426 35.56 13.24 -14.82
N GLU A 427 36.62 12.60 -15.31
CA GLU A 427 37.70 12.04 -14.48
C GLU A 427 38.95 12.89 -14.60
N ARG A 428 39.53 13.29 -13.48
CA ARG A 428 40.79 14.01 -13.48
C ARG A 428 41.94 13.07 -13.87
N HIS A 429 42.74 13.46 -14.84
CA HIS A 429 43.90 12.72 -15.31
C HIS A 429 45.11 13.65 -15.38
N GLY A 430 45.89 13.71 -14.28
CA GLY A 430 46.95 14.71 -14.11
C GLY A 430 46.40 16.14 -14.10
N ASN A 431 46.81 16.93 -15.09
CA ASN A 431 46.38 18.33 -15.27
C ASN A 431 45.21 18.49 -16.26
N SER A 432 44.63 17.40 -16.76
CA SER A 432 43.48 17.42 -17.67
C SER A 432 42.31 16.61 -17.13
N PHE A 433 41.18 16.64 -17.84
CA PHE A 433 40.03 15.79 -17.57
C PHE A 433 39.73 14.89 -18.76
N ARG A 434 39.39 13.63 -18.47
CA ARG A 434 38.88 12.67 -19.44
C ARG A 434 37.36 12.57 -19.28
N LYS A 435 36.66 12.51 -20.41
CA LYS A 435 35.22 12.25 -20.45
C LYS A 435 34.95 10.75 -20.60
N ASN A 436 34.09 10.24 -19.73
CA ASN A 436 33.48 8.92 -19.83
C ASN A 436 31.96 9.06 -19.76
N ILE A 437 31.24 7.98 -20.03
CA ILE A 437 29.78 7.93 -19.89
C ILE A 437 29.42 7.08 -18.67
N MET A 438 28.41 7.49 -17.92
CA MET A 438 27.95 6.77 -16.72
C MET A 438 27.04 5.55 -17.03
N THR A 439 27.09 5.04 -18.27
CA THR A 439 26.35 3.84 -18.71
C THR A 439 27.29 2.67 -18.97
N THR A 440 26.77 1.45 -18.92
CA THR A 440 27.48 0.26 -19.43
C THR A 440 26.98 -0.15 -20.81
N GLY A 441 27.82 -0.90 -21.54
CA GLY A 441 27.49 -1.42 -22.87
C GLY A 441 27.78 -0.48 -24.04
N ASN A 442 28.08 0.81 -23.79
CA ASN A 442 28.44 1.79 -24.82
C ASN A 442 29.65 2.61 -24.36
N SER A 443 30.51 3.04 -25.30
CA SER A 443 31.61 3.95 -25.03
C SER A 443 31.24 5.39 -25.38
N TYR A 444 31.90 6.37 -24.76
CA TYR A 444 31.72 7.78 -25.12
C TYR A 444 32.06 8.03 -26.60
N ALA A 445 33.10 7.38 -27.12
CA ALA A 445 33.48 7.45 -28.53
C ALA A 445 32.40 6.88 -29.46
N ALA A 446 31.76 5.76 -29.09
CA ALA A 446 30.66 5.19 -29.87
C ALA A 446 29.46 6.15 -29.92
N LEU A 447 29.14 6.82 -28.80
CA LEU A 447 28.08 7.83 -28.77
C LEU A 447 28.42 9.03 -29.67
N GLN A 448 29.66 9.53 -29.61
CA GLN A 448 30.10 10.62 -30.48
C GLN A 448 30.01 10.24 -31.96
N TRP A 449 30.40 9.02 -32.31
CA TRP A 449 30.30 8.52 -33.67
C TRP A 449 28.84 8.40 -34.14
N LEU A 450 27.94 7.89 -33.29
CA LEU A 450 26.50 7.81 -33.61
C LEU A 450 25.88 9.19 -33.82
N LEU A 451 26.22 10.18 -32.99
CA LEU A 451 25.75 11.56 -33.15
C LEU A 451 26.30 12.18 -34.43
N PHE A 452 27.59 11.96 -34.73
CA PHE A 452 28.19 12.40 -35.99
C PHE A 452 27.50 11.76 -37.20
N ALA A 453 27.25 10.45 -37.17
CA ALA A 453 26.56 9.73 -38.23
C ALA A 453 25.11 10.22 -38.38
N GLN A 454 24.38 10.43 -37.27
CA GLN A 454 23.03 10.99 -37.26
C GLN A 454 22.96 12.30 -38.05
N GLU A 455 23.93 13.19 -37.89
CA GLU A 455 23.96 14.50 -38.55
C GLU A 455 24.52 14.45 -39.99
N ASN A 456 25.49 13.58 -40.26
CA ASN A 456 26.31 13.69 -41.48
C ASN A 456 26.17 12.52 -42.45
N ASP A 457 25.66 11.35 -42.04
CA ASP A 457 25.57 10.19 -42.93
C ASP A 457 24.50 10.43 -44.02
N PRO A 458 24.85 10.39 -45.32
CA PRO A 458 23.89 10.57 -46.40
C PRO A 458 22.88 9.42 -46.53
N ASN A 459 23.20 8.22 -46.01
CA ASN A 459 22.29 7.07 -46.04
C ASN A 459 21.08 7.25 -45.10
N LEU A 460 21.13 8.24 -44.22
CA LEU A 460 19.98 8.61 -43.38
C LEU A 460 19.03 9.57 -44.08
N ILE A 461 19.30 10.02 -45.31
CA ILE A 461 18.37 10.86 -46.07
C ILE A 461 17.44 9.94 -46.87
N ASP A 462 16.13 10.05 -46.65
CA ASP A 462 15.16 9.26 -47.40
C ASP A 462 14.91 9.83 -48.82
N LYS A 463 14.06 9.14 -49.58
CA LYS A 463 13.68 9.54 -50.94
C LYS A 463 12.97 10.89 -51.04
N ASN A 464 12.44 11.41 -49.93
CA ASN A 464 11.76 12.70 -49.86
C ASN A 464 12.73 13.83 -49.45
N GLY A 465 13.98 13.50 -49.12
CA GLY A 465 14.98 14.44 -48.63
C GLY A 465 14.97 14.60 -47.10
N ASP A 466 14.17 13.82 -46.38
CA ASP A 466 14.04 13.90 -44.93
C ASP A 466 15.06 13.00 -44.23
N ARG A 467 15.79 13.57 -43.27
CA ARG A 467 16.78 12.84 -42.48
C ARG A 467 16.11 11.98 -41.41
N GLN A 468 16.28 10.67 -41.54
CA GLN A 468 15.81 9.64 -40.63
C GLN A 468 16.63 9.62 -39.33
N GLN A 469 15.97 9.36 -38.21
CA GLN A 469 16.64 9.19 -36.92
C GLN A 469 17.13 7.74 -36.75
N LEU A 470 18.36 7.60 -36.26
CA LEU A 470 18.92 6.34 -35.79
C LEU A 470 18.08 5.88 -34.60
N GLN A 471 17.39 4.75 -34.79
CA GLN A 471 16.59 4.13 -33.75
C GLN A 471 17.32 2.92 -33.18
N ARG A 472 17.11 2.68 -31.89
CA ARG A 472 17.54 1.45 -31.24
C ARG A 472 16.63 0.31 -31.72
N LEU A 473 17.20 -0.79 -32.21
CA LEU A 473 16.44 -2.01 -32.49
C LEU A 473 15.75 -2.51 -31.20
N GLU A 474 14.42 -2.59 -31.21
CA GLU A 474 13.66 -3.32 -30.19
C GLU A 474 13.83 -4.83 -30.44
N SER A 475 14.62 -5.50 -29.60
CA SER A 475 14.82 -6.96 -29.63
C SER A 475 13.75 -7.73 -28.85
#